data_AF-A0A6N2K5F6-F1
#
_entry.id   AF-A0A6N2K5F6-F1
#
_cell.length_a   1.000
_cell.length_b   1.000
_cell.length_c   1.000
_cell.angle_alpha   90.00
_cell.angle_beta   90.00
_cell.angle_gamma   90.00
#
_symmetry.space_group_name_H-M   'P 1'
#
loop_
_entity.id
_entity.type
_entity.pdbx_description
1 polymer ?
#
loop_
_entity_poly.entity_id
_entity_poly.type
_entity_poly.pdbx_seq_one_letter_code
_entity_poly.pdbx_strand_id
1 'polypeptide(L)'
;MLEGTVVNVPVPDKGPGKNPRGDSIQVDTKDILFICGGAFVNLEKTISERRQDASIGFGAPVRANMRAGAITNAVVTSSLMESVESGDLVAYGLIPEFVGRFPVLASLLALHEDQLVQVLMKPKNALGKQYKKMFKMNNVKLHFTGNALRLIARKAMAKNTGARGLRAILENILTEAMFEIPENKSQSNCVTAVLVDEEAVGLMDTPGCGAKIIHGDGALEHKLQERKEEVVGLLGEKCRVNQNLAQGP
;
A
#
# COMPACT_ATOMS: atom_id res chain seq x y z
N MET A 1 0.66 -32.22 -11.47
CA MET A 1 1.41 -30.96 -11.63
C MET A 1 2.13 -30.55 -10.35
N LEU A 2 1.42 -30.38 -9.23
CA LEU A 2 2.01 -29.95 -7.94
C LEU A 2 2.84 -31.02 -7.21
N GLU A 3 2.76 -32.28 -7.63
CA GLU A 3 3.51 -33.40 -7.06
C GLU A 3 4.33 -34.04 -8.18
N GLY A 4 5.63 -33.73 -8.22
CA GLY A 4 6.68 -34.35 -9.04
C GLY A 4 6.20 -35.13 -10.26
N THR A 5 5.67 -34.43 -11.26
CA THR A 5 5.19 -35.03 -12.50
C THR A 5 6.11 -34.59 -13.63
N VAL A 6 6.48 -35.50 -14.52
CA VAL A 6 7.11 -35.12 -15.79
C VAL A 6 6.01 -34.58 -16.72
N VAL A 7 6.05 -33.28 -16.97
CA VAL A 7 5.08 -32.58 -17.81
C VAL A 7 5.74 -32.25 -19.15
N ASN A 8 5.05 -32.58 -20.24
CA ASN A 8 5.45 -32.21 -21.59
C ASN A 8 4.98 -30.79 -21.91
N VAL A 9 5.91 -29.84 -21.96
CA VAL A 9 5.64 -28.46 -22.35
C VAL A 9 5.88 -28.31 -23.86
N PRO A 10 4.88 -27.88 -24.63
CA PRO A 10 5.05 -27.68 -26.07
C PRO A 10 5.95 -26.46 -26.31
N VAL A 11 6.96 -26.61 -27.18
CA VAL A 11 7.82 -25.48 -27.55
C VAL A 11 7.03 -24.55 -28.49
N PRO A 12 6.97 -23.23 -28.21
CA PRO A 12 6.19 -22.28 -29.02
C PRO A 12 6.79 -21.97 -30.41
N ASP A 13 7.78 -22.73 -30.89
CA ASP A 13 8.58 -22.36 -32.07
C ASP A 13 7.90 -22.56 -33.43
N LYS A 14 6.64 -23.04 -33.46
CA LYS A 14 5.86 -23.07 -34.69
C LYS A 14 4.47 -22.54 -34.39
N GLY A 15 4.12 -21.43 -35.04
CA GLY A 15 2.86 -20.72 -34.92
C GLY A 15 1.61 -21.60 -35.09
N PRO A 16 0.42 -21.03 -34.93
CA PRO A 16 -0.83 -21.77 -34.81
C PRO A 16 -1.14 -22.49 -36.13
N GLY A 17 -0.76 -23.75 -36.27
CA GLY A 17 -1.08 -24.55 -37.46
C GLY A 17 -0.06 -25.59 -37.93
N LYS A 18 0.85 -26.10 -37.10
CA LYS A 18 1.68 -27.26 -37.50
C LYS A 18 1.55 -28.41 -36.49
N ASN A 19 1.46 -29.64 -37.03
CA ASN A 19 1.10 -30.91 -36.40
C ASN A 19 1.36 -31.04 -34.88
N PRO A 20 0.46 -31.74 -34.15
CA PRO A 20 0.61 -32.03 -32.71
C PRO A 20 1.80 -32.96 -32.37
N ARG A 21 2.62 -33.35 -33.36
CA ARG A 21 3.90 -34.04 -33.17
C ARG A 21 5.07 -33.05 -32.99
N GLY A 22 4.80 -31.88 -32.42
CA GLY A 22 5.83 -30.89 -32.13
C GLY A 22 6.77 -31.40 -31.04
N ASP A 23 8.04 -31.03 -31.13
CA ASP A 23 9.03 -31.29 -30.10
C ASP A 23 8.50 -30.76 -28.75
N SER A 24 8.39 -31.65 -27.77
CA SER A 24 7.95 -31.30 -26.41
C SER A 24 9.14 -31.39 -25.47
N ILE A 25 9.29 -30.38 -24.62
CA ILE A 25 10.30 -30.39 -23.57
C ILE A 25 9.68 -31.06 -22.36
N GLN A 26 10.29 -32.15 -21.91
CA GLN A 26 9.96 -32.79 -20.65
C GLN A 26 10.51 -31.94 -19.50
N VAL A 27 9.61 -31.43 -18.66
CA VAL A 27 9.93 -30.67 -17.45
C VAL A 27 9.50 -31.49 -16.25
N ASP A 28 10.44 -31.84 -15.37
CA ASP A 28 10.15 -32.43 -14.06
C ASP A 28 9.77 -31.31 -13.08
N THR A 29 8.61 -31.43 -12.43
CA THR A 29 8.13 -30.44 -11.45
C THR A 29 8.55 -30.71 -10.02
N LYS A 30 9.37 -31.75 -9.75
CA LYS A 30 9.76 -32.15 -8.39
C LYS A 30 10.43 -31.06 -7.57
N ASP A 31 11.34 -30.29 -8.18
CA ASP A 31 12.14 -29.26 -7.50
C ASP A 31 11.65 -27.83 -7.79
N ILE A 32 10.41 -27.69 -8.28
CA ILE A 32 9.79 -26.38 -8.52
C ILE A 32 9.06 -25.92 -7.27
N LEU A 33 9.46 -24.76 -6.72
CA LEU A 33 8.74 -24.13 -5.61
C LEU A 33 7.44 -23.48 -6.12
N PHE A 34 6.31 -23.98 -5.64
CA PHE A 34 5.00 -23.39 -5.90
C PHE A 34 4.61 -22.44 -4.76
N ILE A 35 4.39 -21.17 -5.09
CA ILE A 35 3.82 -20.18 -4.17
C ILE A 35 2.44 -19.81 -4.69
N CYS A 36 1.41 -20.22 -3.94
CA CYS A 36 0.03 -19.85 -4.22
C CYS A 36 -0.42 -18.78 -3.23
N GLY A 37 -0.95 -17.68 -3.74
CA GLY A 37 -1.45 -16.57 -2.94
C GLY A 37 -2.76 -16.06 -3.49
N GLY A 38 -3.64 -15.60 -2.60
CA GLY A 38 -4.95 -15.08 -2.94
C GLY A 38 -5.50 -14.19 -1.81
N ALA A 39 -6.54 -13.43 -2.12
CA ALA A 39 -7.29 -12.68 -1.12
C ALA A 39 -8.54 -13.48 -0.75
N PHE A 40 -8.57 -14.01 0.48
CA PHE A 40 -9.70 -14.76 1.02
C PHE A 40 -10.60 -13.80 1.79
N VAL A 41 -11.76 -13.44 1.21
CA VAL A 41 -12.67 -12.46 1.80
C VAL A 41 -13.61 -13.18 2.77
N ASN A 42 -13.78 -12.66 3.98
CA ASN A 42 -14.60 -13.27 5.05
C ASN A 42 -14.01 -14.56 5.65
N LEU A 43 -12.76 -14.91 5.36
CA LEU A 43 -12.11 -16.05 6.03
C LEU A 43 -11.99 -15.79 7.54
N GLU A 44 -11.87 -14.52 7.94
CA GLU A 44 -11.89 -14.09 9.34
C GLU A 44 -13.18 -14.50 10.06
N LYS A 45 -14.30 -14.60 9.34
CA LYS A 45 -15.58 -15.01 9.90
C LYS A 45 -15.56 -16.50 10.22
N THR A 46 -15.08 -17.33 9.29
CA THR A 46 -14.93 -18.78 9.48
C THR A 46 -13.96 -19.10 10.63
N ILE A 47 -12.82 -18.40 10.71
CA ILE A 47 -11.88 -18.56 11.82
C ILE A 47 -12.51 -18.09 13.14
N SER A 48 -13.27 -16.99 13.11
CA SER A 48 -13.97 -16.50 14.31
C SER A 48 -15.03 -17.50 14.77
N GLU A 49 -15.81 -18.09 13.86
CA GLU A 49 -16.79 -19.14 14.19
C GLU A 49 -16.12 -20.37 14.82
N ARG A 50 -14.97 -20.81 14.29
CA ARG A 50 -14.17 -21.90 14.90
C ARG A 50 -13.63 -21.54 16.29
N ARG A 51 -13.14 -20.31 16.46
CA ARG A 51 -12.64 -19.82 17.77
C ARG A 51 -13.76 -19.51 18.76
N GLN A 52 -14.94 -19.20 18.25
CA GLN A 52 -16.16 -18.96 19.01
C GLN A 52 -17.04 -20.20 18.98
N ASP A 53 -16.46 -21.32 19.42
CA ASP A 53 -17.24 -22.50 19.73
C ASP A 53 -18.24 -22.11 20.83
N ALA A 54 -19.52 -22.22 20.48
CA ALA A 54 -20.63 -21.57 21.17
C ALA A 54 -20.79 -22.12 22.60
N SER A 55 -20.52 -21.27 23.59
CA SER A 55 -20.93 -21.50 24.97
C SER A 55 -22.44 -21.25 25.08
N ILE A 56 -23.27 -22.20 24.63
CA ILE A 56 -24.69 -22.26 24.98
C ILE A 56 -24.81 -23.21 26.19
N GLY A 57 -24.86 -22.62 27.38
CA GLY A 57 -25.04 -23.33 28.64
C GLY A 57 -25.08 -22.36 29.81
N PHE A 58 -26.01 -22.57 30.75
CA PHE A 58 -26.09 -21.78 32.00
C PHE A 58 -24.78 -21.96 32.79
N GLY A 59 -23.91 -20.94 32.76
CA GLY A 59 -22.62 -20.94 33.46
C GLY A 59 -21.38 -20.84 32.58
N ALA A 60 -21.53 -20.85 31.26
CA ALA A 60 -20.40 -20.70 30.36
C ALA A 60 -20.12 -19.19 30.09
N PRO A 61 -18.83 -18.76 30.02
CA PRO A 61 -18.47 -17.34 30.03
C PRO A 61 -18.95 -16.66 28.75
N VAL A 62 -20.04 -15.87 28.87
CA VAL A 62 -20.56 -15.03 27.79
C VAL A 62 -19.52 -13.96 27.47
N ARG A 63 -18.68 -14.22 26.48
CA ARG A 63 -17.67 -13.23 26.03
C ARG A 63 -18.35 -12.18 25.16
N ALA A 64 -18.57 -11.01 25.72
CA ALA A 64 -19.29 -9.86 25.16
C ALA A 64 -18.66 -9.19 23.91
N ASN A 65 -17.65 -9.78 23.28
CA ASN A 65 -16.75 -9.04 22.38
C ASN A 65 -17.14 -9.03 20.89
N MET A 66 -18.37 -9.40 20.51
CA MET A 66 -18.80 -9.33 19.10
C MET A 66 -20.26 -8.92 18.84
N ARG A 67 -21.01 -8.43 19.84
CA ARG A 67 -22.29 -7.74 19.57
C ARG A 67 -22.13 -6.29 19.07
N ALA A 68 -20.92 -5.74 19.13
CA ALA A 68 -20.59 -4.49 18.43
C ALA A 68 -20.36 -4.81 16.95
N GLY A 69 -21.42 -4.68 16.16
CA GLY A 69 -21.37 -4.80 14.71
C GLY A 69 -20.38 -3.77 14.14
N ALA A 70 -19.20 -4.24 13.75
CA ALA A 70 -18.35 -3.64 12.73
C ALA A 70 -17.14 -4.55 12.52
N ILE A 71 -17.27 -5.49 11.59
CA ILE A 71 -16.14 -6.08 10.86
C ILE A 71 -15.41 -4.92 10.17
N THR A 72 -14.52 -4.19 10.86
CA THR A 72 -13.83 -3.01 10.28
C THR A 72 -12.43 -2.75 10.82
N ASN A 73 -12.01 -3.35 11.93
CA ASN A 73 -10.65 -3.12 12.42
C ASN A 73 -9.69 -4.10 11.74
N ALA A 74 -8.95 -3.58 10.75
CA ALA A 74 -7.89 -4.29 10.02
C ALA A 74 -6.84 -4.95 10.95
N VAL A 75 -6.69 -4.46 12.18
CA VAL A 75 -5.83 -5.04 13.21
C VAL A 75 -6.41 -6.35 13.77
N VAL A 76 -7.73 -6.40 14.01
CA VAL A 76 -8.41 -7.58 14.55
C VAL A 76 -8.47 -8.69 13.51
N THR A 77 -8.71 -8.33 12.24
CA THR A 77 -8.66 -9.30 11.13
C THR A 77 -7.26 -9.88 10.96
N SER A 78 -6.21 -9.04 11.07
CA SER A 78 -4.82 -9.48 10.98
C SER A 78 -4.46 -10.52 12.04
N SER A 79 -4.86 -10.32 13.31
CA SER A 79 -4.60 -11.29 14.38
C SER A 79 -5.38 -12.59 14.25
N LEU A 80 -6.57 -12.57 13.61
CA LEU A 80 -7.32 -13.79 13.32
C LEU A 80 -6.65 -14.60 12.20
N MET A 81 -6.13 -13.91 11.17
CA MET A 81 -5.42 -14.54 10.06
C MET A 81 -4.13 -15.24 10.49
N GLU A 82 -3.44 -14.80 11.53
CA GLU A 82 -2.26 -15.49 12.07
C GLU A 82 -2.56 -16.89 12.62
N SER A 83 -3.81 -17.13 13.03
CA SER A 83 -4.27 -18.41 13.58
C SER A 83 -4.96 -19.32 12.58
N VAL A 84 -4.81 -19.06 11.28
CA VAL A 84 -5.47 -19.83 10.21
C VAL A 84 -5.00 -21.29 10.21
N GLU A 85 -5.95 -22.20 10.09
CA GLU A 85 -5.71 -23.63 9.96
C GLU A 85 -6.16 -24.16 8.59
N SER A 86 -5.62 -25.30 8.17
CA SER A 86 -6.03 -25.96 6.92
C SER A 86 -7.53 -26.31 6.89
N GLY A 87 -8.12 -26.60 8.06
CA GLY A 87 -9.57 -26.83 8.20
C GLY A 87 -10.42 -25.60 7.85
N ASP A 88 -9.94 -24.39 8.16
CA ASP A 88 -10.65 -23.14 7.83
C ASP A 88 -10.72 -22.93 6.32
N LEU A 89 -9.66 -23.30 5.61
CA LEU A 89 -9.60 -23.22 4.15
C LEU A 89 -10.54 -24.22 3.46
N VAL A 90 -10.72 -25.40 4.06
CA VAL A 90 -11.69 -26.39 3.58
C VAL A 90 -13.13 -25.91 3.83
N ALA A 91 -13.40 -25.37 5.02
CA ALA A 91 -14.71 -24.77 5.34
C ALA A 91 -15.03 -23.56 4.45
N TYR A 92 -14.02 -22.82 4.01
CA TYR A 92 -14.15 -21.74 3.03
C TYR A 92 -14.50 -22.24 1.62
N GLY A 93 -14.26 -23.52 1.31
CA GLY A 93 -14.62 -24.15 0.03
C GLY A 93 -13.45 -24.65 -0.80
N LEU A 94 -12.22 -24.67 -0.26
CA LEU A 94 -11.10 -25.33 -0.94
C LEU A 94 -11.17 -26.85 -0.78
N ILE A 95 -10.72 -27.55 -1.82
CA ILE A 95 -10.66 -29.02 -1.84
C ILE A 95 -9.56 -29.49 -0.85
N PRO A 96 -9.84 -30.42 0.08
CA PRO A 96 -8.85 -30.90 1.07
C PRO A 96 -7.57 -31.45 0.45
N GLU A 97 -7.67 -32.16 -0.67
CA GLU A 97 -6.55 -32.71 -1.42
C GLU A 97 -5.64 -31.62 -1.98
N PHE A 98 -6.20 -30.46 -2.31
CA PHE A 98 -5.44 -29.31 -2.79
C PHE A 98 -4.72 -28.60 -1.62
N VAL A 99 -5.43 -28.31 -0.53
CA VAL A 99 -4.85 -27.68 0.67
C VAL A 99 -3.76 -28.56 1.28
N GLY A 100 -3.93 -29.88 1.26
CA GLY A 100 -2.94 -30.84 1.75
C GLY A 100 -1.60 -30.82 1.01
N ARG A 101 -1.53 -30.24 -0.20
CA ARG A 101 -0.27 -30.04 -0.93
C ARG A 101 0.53 -28.82 -0.46
N PHE A 102 -0.08 -27.94 0.33
CA PHE A 102 0.52 -26.72 0.84
C PHE A 102 0.63 -26.78 2.37
N PRO A 103 1.68 -27.42 2.91
CA PRO A 103 1.86 -27.54 4.37
C PRO A 103 2.26 -26.21 5.03
N VAL A 104 2.77 -25.25 4.26
CA VAL A 104 3.19 -23.93 4.76
C VAL A 104 2.11 -22.91 4.45
N LEU A 105 1.50 -22.37 5.49
CA LEU A 105 0.55 -21.25 5.41
C LEU A 105 1.25 -19.98 5.90
N ALA A 106 1.16 -18.91 5.12
CA ALA A 106 1.69 -17.60 5.48
C ALA A 106 0.60 -16.54 5.33
N SER A 107 0.27 -15.89 6.43
CA SER A 107 -0.73 -14.83 6.48
C SER A 107 -0.06 -13.47 6.37
N LEU A 108 -0.68 -12.56 5.61
CA LEU A 108 -0.21 -11.19 5.45
C LEU A 108 -1.03 -10.25 6.34
N LEU A 109 -0.34 -9.35 7.03
CA LEU A 109 -0.96 -8.35 7.89
C LEU A 109 -1.45 -7.15 7.07
N ALA A 110 -2.49 -6.48 7.58
CA ALA A 110 -2.95 -5.23 7.01
C ALA A 110 -1.89 -4.12 7.12
N LEU A 111 -1.83 -3.27 6.10
CA LEU A 111 -0.87 -2.17 6.02
C LEU A 111 -1.27 -1.01 6.95
N HIS A 112 -0.32 -0.55 7.76
CA HIS A 112 -0.46 0.67 8.58
C HIS A 112 -0.13 1.95 7.81
N GLU A 113 -0.53 3.11 8.35
CA GLU A 113 -0.26 4.45 7.77
C GLU A 113 1.24 4.64 7.49
N ASP A 114 2.11 4.36 8.46
CA ASP A 114 3.57 4.51 8.29
C ASP A 114 4.15 3.50 7.29
N GLN A 115 3.58 2.29 7.21
CA GLN A 115 3.99 1.28 6.21
C GLN A 115 3.61 1.71 4.79
N LEU A 116 2.45 2.34 4.60
CA LEU A 116 2.06 2.90 3.30
C LEU A 116 2.98 4.04 2.88
N VAL A 117 3.36 4.93 3.80
CA VAL A 117 4.39 5.96 3.54
C VAL A 117 5.73 5.30 3.16
N GLN A 118 6.09 4.21 3.83
CA GLN A 118 7.29 3.46 3.52
C GLN A 118 7.25 2.85 2.10
N VAL A 119 6.11 2.30 1.68
CA VAL A 119 5.88 1.78 0.32
C VAL A 119 5.98 2.89 -0.74
N LEU A 120 5.57 4.12 -0.42
CA LEU A 120 5.66 5.27 -1.33
C LEU A 120 7.10 5.72 -1.62
N MET A 121 8.03 5.55 -0.67
CA MET A 121 9.35 6.20 -0.72
C MET A 121 10.55 5.23 -0.67
N LYS A 122 10.51 4.17 0.13
CA LYS A 122 11.68 3.29 0.34
C LYS A 122 11.98 2.33 -0.81
N PRO A 123 11.02 1.58 -1.40
CA PRO A 123 11.37 0.51 -2.33
C PRO A 123 12.10 1.01 -3.58
N LYS A 124 12.80 0.11 -4.28
CA LYS A 124 13.53 0.45 -5.51
C LYS A 124 12.58 1.04 -6.57
N ASN A 125 11.39 0.45 -6.68
CA ASN A 125 10.33 0.84 -7.61
C ASN A 125 9.20 1.62 -6.91
N ALA A 126 9.54 2.47 -5.94
CA ALA A 126 8.56 3.26 -5.21
C ALA A 126 7.88 4.31 -6.10
N LEU A 127 6.57 4.55 -5.92
CA LEU A 127 5.80 5.51 -6.72
C LEU A 127 6.42 6.92 -6.67
N GLY A 128 6.86 7.37 -5.50
CA GLY A 128 7.51 8.69 -5.37
C GLY A 128 8.79 8.80 -6.21
N LYS A 129 9.58 7.72 -6.31
CA LYS A 129 10.79 7.67 -7.15
C LYS A 129 10.46 7.63 -8.64
N GLN A 130 9.40 6.90 -9.01
CA GLN A 130 8.93 6.82 -10.39
C GLN A 130 8.50 8.21 -10.89
N TYR A 131 7.64 8.92 -10.15
CA TYR A 131 7.24 10.28 -10.51
C TYR A 131 8.41 11.25 -10.47
N LYS A 132 9.29 11.19 -9.47
CA LYS A 132 10.49 12.05 -9.45
C LYS A 132 11.37 11.87 -10.70
N LYS A 133 11.52 10.64 -11.19
CA LYS A 133 12.25 10.36 -12.44
C LYS A 133 11.51 10.89 -13.66
N MET A 134 10.19 10.72 -13.72
CA MET A 134 9.35 11.21 -14.83
C MET A 134 9.39 12.74 -14.95
N PHE A 135 9.28 13.47 -13.84
CA PHE A 135 9.39 14.94 -13.85
C PHE A 135 10.81 15.41 -14.18
N LYS A 136 11.84 14.66 -13.74
CA LYS A 136 13.25 14.94 -14.09
C LYS A 136 13.52 14.86 -15.60
N MET A 137 12.81 14.01 -16.35
CA MET A 137 12.91 13.98 -17.82
C MET A 137 12.46 15.30 -18.47
N ASN A 138 11.64 16.09 -17.77
CA ASN A 138 11.21 17.42 -18.18
C ASN A 138 12.03 18.55 -17.53
N ASN A 139 13.16 18.25 -16.89
CA ASN A 139 13.98 19.18 -16.10
C ASN A 139 13.25 19.82 -14.90
N VAL A 140 12.15 19.21 -14.42
CA VAL A 140 11.38 19.69 -13.27
C VAL A 140 11.73 18.90 -12.02
N LYS A 141 11.96 19.58 -10.89
CA LYS A 141 12.20 18.92 -9.58
C LYS A 141 10.87 18.69 -8.84
N LEU A 142 10.55 17.43 -8.53
CA LEU A 142 9.37 17.07 -7.73
C LEU A 142 9.74 16.88 -6.24
N HIS A 143 9.05 17.60 -5.36
CA HIS A 143 9.21 17.55 -3.90
C HIS A 143 7.91 17.16 -3.21
N PHE A 144 8.00 16.25 -2.24
CA PHE A 144 6.89 15.81 -1.41
C PHE A 144 7.14 16.22 0.04
N THR A 145 6.17 16.88 0.67
CA THR A 145 6.19 17.18 2.10
C THR A 145 5.81 15.92 2.91
N GLY A 146 6.42 15.73 4.08
CA GLY A 146 6.14 14.57 4.95
C GLY A 146 4.66 14.45 5.35
N ASN A 147 4.01 15.59 5.61
CA ASN A 147 2.58 15.64 5.93
C ASN A 147 1.72 15.20 4.74
N ALA A 148 2.08 15.60 3.52
CA ALA A 148 1.37 15.20 2.31
C ALA A 148 1.42 13.68 2.10
N LEU A 149 2.57 13.05 2.33
CA LEU A 149 2.72 11.59 2.23
C LEU A 149 1.83 10.86 3.26
N ARG A 150 1.77 11.37 4.50
CA ARG A 150 0.92 10.81 5.55
C ARG A 150 -0.56 10.94 5.20
N LEU A 151 -0.99 12.09 4.66
CA LEU A 151 -2.36 12.29 4.20
C LEU A 151 -2.74 11.40 3.02
N ILE A 152 -1.85 11.22 2.04
CA ILE A 152 -2.07 10.29 0.93
C ILE A 152 -2.28 8.87 1.46
N ALA A 153 -1.44 8.43 2.42
CA ALA A 153 -1.58 7.12 3.06
C ALA A 153 -2.94 6.98 3.80
N ARG A 154 -3.33 8.00 4.56
CA ARG A 154 -4.62 8.02 5.27
C ARG A 154 -5.82 7.96 4.31
N LYS A 155 -5.76 8.72 3.21
CA LYS A 155 -6.80 8.73 2.17
C LYS A 155 -6.91 7.37 1.45
N ALA A 156 -5.78 6.68 1.25
CA ALA A 156 -5.76 5.33 0.69
C ALA A 156 -6.36 4.27 1.63
N MET A 157 -6.08 4.38 2.94
CA MET A 157 -6.69 3.53 3.96
C MET A 157 -8.20 3.72 4.03
N ALA A 158 -8.68 4.96 4.03
CA ALA A 158 -10.11 5.26 4.11
C ALA A 158 -10.91 4.71 2.91
N LYS A 159 -10.27 4.64 1.74
CA LYS A 159 -10.86 4.04 0.54
C LYS A 159 -10.79 2.51 0.51
N ASN A 160 -10.22 1.85 1.54
CA ASN A 160 -10.01 0.40 1.61
C ASN A 160 -9.28 -0.19 0.37
N THR A 161 -8.45 0.63 -0.29
CA THR A 161 -7.72 0.23 -1.52
C THR A 161 -6.27 -0.17 -1.23
N GLY A 162 -5.78 0.11 -0.01
CA GLY A 162 -4.40 -0.20 0.40
C GLY A 162 -3.35 0.44 -0.52
N ALA A 163 -2.24 -0.25 -0.71
CA ALA A 163 -1.14 0.25 -1.55
C ALA A 163 -1.52 0.43 -3.03
N ARG A 164 -2.52 -0.31 -3.52
CA ARG A 164 -2.99 -0.22 -4.91
C ARG A 164 -3.64 1.13 -5.21
N GLY A 165 -4.34 1.70 -4.25
CA GLY A 165 -5.00 3.01 -4.39
C GLY A 165 -4.06 4.22 -4.34
N LEU A 166 -2.84 4.04 -3.82
CA LEU A 166 -1.85 5.13 -3.70
C LEU A 166 -1.54 5.77 -5.04
N ARG A 167 -1.43 4.96 -6.11
CA ARG A 167 -1.15 5.45 -7.46
C ARG A 167 -2.28 6.34 -7.98
N ALA A 168 -3.53 5.91 -7.85
CA ALA A 168 -4.68 6.69 -8.30
C ALA A 168 -4.79 8.04 -7.55
N ILE A 169 -4.51 8.05 -6.25
CA ILE A 169 -4.50 9.30 -5.46
C ILE A 169 -3.37 10.23 -5.93
N LEU A 170 -2.17 9.71 -6.14
CA LEU A 170 -1.04 10.47 -6.66
C LEU A 170 -1.29 11.01 -8.07
N GLU A 171 -1.84 10.20 -8.97
CA GLU A 171 -2.18 10.62 -10.33
C GLU A 171 -3.15 11.78 -10.29
N ASN A 172 -4.26 11.68 -9.55
CA ASN A 172 -5.24 12.76 -9.43
C ASN A 172 -4.64 14.08 -8.93
N ILE A 173 -3.70 14.03 -7.99
CA ILE A 173 -3.04 15.25 -7.46
C ILE A 173 -2.08 15.85 -8.48
N LEU A 174 -1.41 15.00 -9.25
CA LEU A 174 -0.37 15.40 -10.20
C LEU A 174 -0.91 15.64 -11.62
N THR A 175 -2.16 15.30 -11.93
CA THR A 175 -2.74 15.40 -13.29
C THR A 175 -2.60 16.82 -13.87
N GLU A 176 -2.97 17.84 -13.09
CA GLU A 176 -2.89 19.24 -13.51
C GLU A 176 -1.43 19.66 -13.80
N ALA A 177 -0.52 19.35 -12.88
CA ALA A 177 0.91 19.60 -13.08
C ALA A 177 1.51 18.83 -14.25
N MET A 178 1.06 17.60 -14.53
CA MET A 178 1.51 16.83 -15.69
C MET A 178 1.04 17.44 -17.02
N PHE A 179 -0.09 18.16 -17.03
CA PHE A 179 -0.62 18.82 -18.22
C PHE A 179 0.09 20.15 -18.49
N GLU A 180 0.30 20.98 -17.45
CA GLU A 180 0.91 22.30 -17.61
C GLU A 180 2.41 22.27 -17.95
N ILE A 181 3.17 21.31 -17.41
CA ILE A 181 4.63 21.23 -17.62
C ILE A 181 5.03 21.12 -19.11
N PRO A 182 4.45 20.22 -19.92
CA PRO A 182 4.80 20.13 -21.34
C PRO A 182 4.33 21.35 -22.16
N GLU A 183 3.19 21.97 -21.83
CA GLU A 183 2.68 23.15 -22.54
C GLU A 183 3.58 24.38 -22.34
N ASN A 184 4.09 24.58 -21.12
CA ASN A 184 4.89 25.75 -20.77
C ASN A 184 6.34 25.71 -21.27
N LYS A 185 6.79 24.62 -21.92
CA LYS A 185 8.12 24.57 -22.54
C LYS A 185 8.28 25.54 -23.72
N SER A 186 7.17 26.02 -24.30
CA SER A 186 7.18 26.92 -25.47
C SER A 186 7.19 28.41 -25.09
N GLN A 187 6.96 28.76 -23.82
CA GLN A 187 6.97 30.15 -23.33
C GLN A 187 8.08 30.32 -22.30
N SER A 188 8.63 31.53 -22.18
CA SER A 188 9.80 31.90 -21.35
C SER A 188 9.63 31.72 -19.83
N ASN A 189 8.61 31.00 -19.37
CA ASN A 189 8.34 30.68 -17.97
C ASN A 189 8.69 29.22 -17.70
N CYS A 190 9.99 28.92 -17.57
CA CYS A 190 10.45 27.57 -17.30
C CYS A 190 9.99 27.12 -15.89
N VAL A 191 9.11 26.12 -15.83
CA VAL A 191 8.72 25.48 -14.57
C VAL A 191 9.94 24.81 -13.96
N THR A 192 10.35 25.22 -12.76
CA THR A 192 11.56 24.70 -12.11
C THR A 192 11.23 23.55 -11.17
N ALA A 193 10.05 23.56 -10.56
CA ALA A 193 9.67 22.52 -9.62
C ALA A 193 8.17 22.41 -9.36
N VAL A 194 7.79 21.27 -8.78
CA VAL A 194 6.45 20.97 -8.28
C VAL A 194 6.55 20.57 -6.82
N LEU A 195 5.72 21.19 -5.98
CA LEU A 195 5.61 20.90 -4.56
C LEU A 195 4.25 20.29 -4.26
N VAL A 196 4.27 19.08 -3.68
CA VAL A 196 3.07 18.41 -3.18
C VAL A 196 3.02 18.59 -1.67
N ASP A 197 2.05 19.39 -1.24
CA ASP A 197 1.82 19.72 0.16
C ASP A 197 0.49 19.16 0.69
N GLU A 198 0.21 19.35 1.98
CA GLU A 198 -1.03 18.89 2.62
C GLU A 198 -2.27 19.49 1.94
N GLU A 199 -2.22 20.78 1.58
CA GLU A 199 -3.30 21.46 0.86
C GLU A 199 -3.54 20.89 -0.56
N ALA A 200 -2.49 20.37 -1.20
CA ALA A 200 -2.59 19.77 -2.53
C ALA A 200 -3.35 18.44 -2.50
N VAL A 201 -3.27 17.71 -1.38
CA VAL A 201 -3.97 16.43 -1.16
C VAL A 201 -5.45 16.67 -0.77
N GLY A 202 -5.71 17.76 -0.06
CA GLY A 202 -7.01 18.08 0.53
C GLY A 202 -7.33 17.19 1.73
N LEU A 203 -8.35 17.59 2.51
CA LEU A 203 -8.88 16.78 3.60
C LEU A 203 -9.62 15.54 3.06
N MET A 204 -10.12 14.69 3.96
CA MET A 204 -10.71 13.40 3.58
C MET A 204 -11.90 13.52 2.61
N ASP A 205 -12.69 14.59 2.73
CA ASP A 205 -13.95 14.78 1.99
C ASP A 205 -13.90 15.88 0.91
N THR A 206 -12.80 16.65 0.85
CA THR A 206 -12.65 17.72 -0.16
C THR A 206 -11.55 17.37 -1.17
N PRO A 207 -11.78 17.63 -2.48
CA PRO A 207 -10.71 17.57 -3.46
C PRO A 207 -9.67 18.65 -3.13
N GLY A 208 -8.40 18.28 -3.08
CA GLY A 208 -7.29 19.21 -2.87
C GLY A 208 -7.08 20.12 -4.08
N CYS A 209 -6.34 21.20 -3.89
CA CYS A 209 -6.13 22.24 -4.92
C CYS A 209 -5.07 21.86 -5.99
N GLY A 210 -4.75 20.58 -6.15
CA GLY A 210 -3.70 20.14 -7.08
C GLY A 210 -2.28 20.46 -6.60
N ALA A 211 -1.28 19.86 -7.25
CA ALA A 211 0.12 20.10 -6.92
C ALA A 211 0.56 21.54 -7.28
N LYS A 212 1.24 22.23 -6.37
CA LYS A 212 1.67 23.62 -6.60
C LYS A 212 2.88 23.66 -7.55
N ILE A 213 2.73 24.37 -8.65
CA ILE A 213 3.77 24.54 -9.68
C ILE A 213 4.55 25.83 -9.40
N ILE A 214 5.87 25.73 -9.35
CA ILE A 214 6.76 26.83 -9.03
C ILE A 214 7.55 27.21 -10.29
N HIS A 215 7.40 28.47 -10.69
CA HIS A 215 8.09 29.08 -11.82
C HIS A 215 9.27 29.92 -11.30
N GLY A 216 10.47 29.72 -11.87
CA GLY A 216 11.65 30.55 -11.58
C GLY A 216 12.78 29.86 -10.81
N ASP A 217 14.01 30.20 -11.21
CA ASP A 217 15.28 29.65 -10.74
C ASP A 217 15.68 30.28 -9.39
N GLY A 218 14.98 29.93 -8.30
CA GLY A 218 15.35 30.40 -6.95
C GLY A 218 14.24 30.43 -5.90
N ALA A 219 12.96 30.35 -6.28
CA ALA A 219 11.84 30.44 -5.33
C ALA A 219 11.65 29.17 -4.46
N LEU A 220 12.29 28.06 -4.82
CA LEU A 220 12.17 26.79 -4.11
C LEU A 220 12.93 26.79 -2.78
N GLU A 221 14.15 27.33 -2.78
CA GLU A 221 15.01 27.31 -1.60
C GLU A 221 14.47 28.28 -0.55
N HIS A 222 13.94 29.44 -0.94
CA HIS A 222 13.29 30.38 -0.02
C HIS A 222 12.04 29.79 0.63
N LYS A 223 11.16 29.09 -0.11
CA LYS A 223 9.93 28.49 0.47
C LYS A 223 10.18 27.23 1.30
N LEU A 224 11.20 26.43 0.95
CA LEU A 224 11.64 25.30 1.77
C LEU A 224 12.38 25.76 3.03
N GLN A 225 13.09 26.90 2.98
CA GLN A 225 13.77 27.52 4.11
C GLN A 225 12.79 28.24 5.05
N GLU A 226 11.84 29.02 4.53
CA GLU A 226 10.75 29.64 5.31
C GLU A 226 9.93 28.60 6.08
N ARG A 227 9.60 27.47 5.45
CA ARG A 227 8.90 26.37 6.15
C ARG A 227 9.80 25.53 7.05
N LYS A 228 11.10 25.43 6.79
CA LYS A 228 12.05 24.85 7.76
C LYS A 228 12.14 25.72 9.01
N GLU A 229 12.14 27.04 8.85
CA GLU A 229 12.16 28.01 9.95
C GLU A 229 10.85 28.02 10.74
N GLU A 230 9.68 27.90 10.08
CA GLU A 230 8.39 27.70 10.76
C GLU A 230 8.31 26.37 11.55
N VAL A 231 8.82 25.27 10.97
CA VAL A 231 8.83 23.95 11.63
C VAL A 231 9.84 23.91 12.79
N VAL A 232 10.97 24.60 12.68
CA VAL A 232 11.95 24.74 13.77
C VAL A 232 11.43 25.71 14.86
N GLY A 233 10.68 26.74 14.51
CA GLY A 233 10.00 27.64 15.45
C GLY A 233 8.98 26.92 16.34
N LEU A 234 8.13 26.07 15.74
CA LEU A 234 7.14 25.26 16.46
C LEU A 234 7.77 24.17 17.36
N LEU A 235 8.97 23.69 17.03
CA LEU A 235 9.75 22.78 17.88
C LEU A 235 10.55 23.51 18.97
N GLY A 236 10.93 24.78 18.74
CA GLY A 236 11.62 25.64 19.71
C GLY A 236 10.73 26.14 20.85
N GLU A 237 9.45 26.44 20.58
CA GLU A 237 8.51 26.86 21.63
C GLU A 237 8.09 25.72 22.57
N LYS A 238 8.06 24.47 22.08
CA LYS A 238 7.80 23.29 22.94
C LYS A 238 8.95 22.93 23.87
N CYS A 239 10.17 23.41 23.60
CA CYS A 239 11.33 23.14 24.45
C CYS A 239 11.53 24.18 25.58
N ARG A 240 10.93 25.37 25.47
CA ARG A 240 11.04 26.42 26.51
C ARG A 240 9.99 26.31 27.63
N VAL A 241 8.87 25.62 27.41
CA VAL A 241 7.81 25.52 28.43
C VAL A 241 8.11 24.46 29.51
N ASN A 242 9.02 23.51 29.26
CA ASN A 242 9.37 22.44 30.21
C ASN A 242 10.70 22.63 30.96
N GLN A 243 11.15 23.87 31.18
CA GLN A 243 12.29 24.16 32.07
C GLN A 243 11.99 25.09 33.25
N ASN A 244 10.76 25.62 33.40
CA ASN A 244 10.41 26.57 34.47
C ASN A 244 9.50 26.01 35.58
N LEU A 245 9.48 24.68 35.79
CA LEU A 245 8.69 24.07 36.88
C LEU A 245 9.53 23.30 37.91
N ALA A 246 10.84 23.52 37.93
CA ALA A 246 11.74 22.95 38.92
C ALA A 246 12.69 24.00 39.49
N GLN A 247 12.15 25.08 40.06
CA GLN A 247 12.85 25.93 41.03
C GLN A 247 11.84 26.85 41.72
N GLY A 248 11.54 26.53 42.98
CA GLY A 248 10.74 27.31 43.91
C GLY A 248 10.92 26.72 45.32
N PRO A 249 10.95 27.57 46.35
CA PRO A 249 11.86 27.50 47.51
C PRO A 249 11.61 26.38 48.52
#